data_AF-A0AAU9LNU2-F1
#
_entry.id   AF-A0AAU9LNU2-F1
#
_cell.length_a   1.000
_cell.length_b   1.000
_cell.length_c   1.000
_cell.angle_alpha   90.00
_cell.angle_beta   90.00
_cell.angle_gamma   90.00
#
_symmetry.space_group_name_H-M   'P 1'
#
loop_
_entity.id
_entity.type
_entity.pdbx_description
1 polymer ?
#
loop_
_entity_poly.entity_id
_entity_poly.type
_entity_poly.pdbx_seq_one_letter_code
_entity_poly.pdbx_strand_id
1 'polypeptide(L)'
;MASSSSSSQTWSHDVFLSFKGEDTHKTFVDHLYSVLVLQGIGTYKDVETLPCGELINTSLMKAIEESHIADIIFSINYADSSWCLDEVAHIMKCKDTNGLIVMPIFYDMDQSTV
;
A
#
# COMPACT_ATOMS: atom_id res chain seq x y z
N MET A 1 -16.67 2.28 38.32
CA MET A 1 -15.45 1.86 37.59
C MET A 1 -15.70 2.18 36.13
N ALA A 2 -14.99 3.15 35.57
CA ALA A 2 -15.12 3.47 34.15
C ALA A 2 -14.33 2.43 33.36
N SER A 3 -15.02 1.60 32.59
CA SER A 3 -14.39 0.67 31.67
C SER A 3 -13.76 1.50 30.55
N SER A 4 -12.42 1.50 30.48
CA SER A 4 -11.70 2.01 29.33
C SER A 4 -12.04 1.13 28.13
N SER A 5 -12.92 1.61 27.25
CA SER A 5 -13.15 0.99 25.95
C SER A 5 -11.89 1.23 25.11
N SER A 6 -11.04 0.22 24.95
CA SER A 6 -10.08 0.22 23.86
C SER A 6 -10.90 0.22 22.58
N SER A 7 -10.84 1.28 21.79
CA SER A 7 -11.29 1.22 20.40
C SER A 7 -10.40 0.19 19.73
N SER A 8 -10.91 -1.04 19.54
CA SER A 8 -10.28 -1.98 18.63
C SER A 8 -10.28 -1.28 17.28
N GLN A 9 -9.11 -0.81 16.81
CA GLN A 9 -8.98 -0.36 15.43
C GLN A 9 -9.41 -1.54 14.56
N THR A 10 -10.61 -1.49 13.99
CA THR A 10 -11.08 -2.50 13.05
C THR A 10 -10.44 -2.16 11.72
N TRP A 11 -9.33 -2.81 11.40
CA TRP A 11 -8.74 -2.73 10.07
C TRP A 11 -9.66 -3.45 9.08
N SER A 12 -9.94 -2.79 7.95
CA SER A 12 -10.70 -3.42 6.86
C SER A 12 -9.81 -4.33 6.02
N HIS A 13 -8.50 -4.08 6.04
CA HIS A 13 -7.49 -4.83 5.28
C HIS A 13 -6.26 -5.09 6.15
N ASP A 14 -5.65 -6.25 5.98
CA ASP A 14 -4.40 -6.60 6.66
C ASP A 14 -3.20 -5.93 5.97
N VAL A 15 -3.19 -5.92 4.64
CA VAL A 15 -2.07 -5.44 3.81
C VAL A 15 -2.58 -4.54 2.68
N PHE A 16 -1.93 -3.40 2.49
CA PHE A 16 -2.08 -2.53 1.33
C PHE A 16 -0.83 -2.67 0.44
N LEU A 17 -1.01 -2.96 -0.84
CA LEU A 17 0.09 -3.06 -1.81
C LEU A 17 0.17 -1.78 -2.64
N SER A 18 1.25 -1.01 -2.47
CA SER A 18 1.62 0.14 -3.30
C SER A 18 2.65 -0.28 -4.35
N PHE A 19 2.35 -0.10 -5.64
CA PHE A 19 3.25 -0.52 -6.71
C PHE A 19 3.03 0.25 -8.00
N LYS A 20 4.07 0.30 -8.84
CA LYS A 20 3.95 0.77 -10.22
C LYS A 20 3.39 -0.34 -11.10
N GLY A 21 2.17 -0.16 -11.58
CA GLY A 21 1.44 -1.12 -12.40
C GLY A 21 2.14 -1.41 -13.73
N GLU A 22 2.69 -0.39 -14.39
CA GLU A 22 3.42 -0.56 -15.66
C GLU A 22 4.64 -1.48 -15.51
N ASP A 23 5.31 -1.44 -14.36
CA ASP A 23 6.53 -2.21 -14.10
C ASP A 23 6.27 -3.63 -13.55
N THR A 24 5.20 -3.81 -12.77
CA THR A 24 5.08 -4.99 -11.88
C THR A 24 3.74 -5.73 -11.95
N HIS A 25 2.74 -5.19 -12.67
CA HIS A 25 1.37 -5.72 -12.64
C HIS A 25 1.24 -7.14 -13.20
N LYS A 26 2.15 -7.65 -14.04
CA LYS A 26 2.04 -9.01 -14.61
C LYS A 26 3.08 -10.01 -14.09
N THR A 27 3.82 -9.63 -13.06
CA THR A 27 4.96 -10.41 -12.57
C THR A 27 4.85 -10.56 -11.05
N PHE A 28 5.65 -9.81 -10.31
CA PHE A 28 5.86 -9.98 -8.88
C PHE A 28 4.60 -9.70 -8.05
N VAL A 29 3.91 -8.57 -8.33
CA VAL A 29 2.78 -8.11 -7.50
C VAL A 29 1.58 -9.05 -7.62
N ASP A 30 1.29 -9.57 -8.81
CA ASP A 30 0.22 -10.55 -9.02
C ASP A 30 0.45 -11.84 -8.23
N HIS A 31 1.69 -12.34 -8.23
CA HIS A 31 2.07 -13.50 -7.44
C HIS A 31 1.99 -13.22 -5.93
N LEU A 32 2.52 -12.08 -5.47
CA LEU A 32 2.47 -11.67 -4.07
C LEU A 32 1.02 -11.57 -3.57
N TYR A 33 0.17 -10.85 -4.32
CA TYR A 33 -1.24 -10.72 -4.01
C TYR A 33 -1.94 -12.08 -3.94
N SER A 34 -1.71 -12.95 -4.92
CA SER A 34 -2.32 -14.29 -4.96
C SER A 34 -1.91 -15.13 -3.75
N VAL A 35 -0.63 -15.09 -3.35
CA VAL A 35 -0.14 -15.83 -2.19
C VAL A 35 -0.74 -15.29 -0.89
N LEU A 36 -0.79 -13.96 -0.71
CA LEU A 36 -1.40 -13.35 0.48
C LEU A 36 -2.88 -13.74 0.61
N VAL A 37 -3.65 -13.64 -0.48
CA VAL A 37 -5.06 -14.06 -0.49
C VAL A 37 -5.22 -15.55 -0.20
N LEU A 38 -4.37 -16.41 -0.76
CA LEU A 38 -4.38 -17.85 -0.48
C LEU A 38 -4.08 -18.18 0.98
N GLN A 39 -3.29 -17.35 1.67
CA GLN A 39 -3.02 -17.47 3.11
C GLN A 39 -4.14 -16.87 3.98
N GLY A 40 -5.21 -16.33 3.37
CA GLY A 40 -6.31 -15.70 4.08
C GLY A 40 -6.02 -14.28 4.57
N ILE A 41 -4.98 -13.63 4.03
CA ILE A 41 -4.59 -12.26 4.37
C ILE A 41 -5.40 -11.29 3.50
N GLY A 42 -6.24 -10.48 4.14
CA GLY A 42 -7.08 -9.49 3.49
C GLY A 42 -6.26 -8.38 2.85
N THR A 43 -5.96 -8.53 1.55
CA THR A 43 -5.04 -7.64 0.85
C THR A 43 -5.79 -6.67 -0.05
N TYR A 44 -5.54 -5.37 0.10
CA TYR A 44 -5.93 -4.36 -0.87
C TYR A 44 -4.81 -4.19 -1.90
N LYS A 45 -5.11 -4.51 -3.15
CA LYS A 45 -4.18 -4.31 -4.27
C LYS A 45 -4.58 -3.03 -4.99
N ASP A 46 -3.71 -2.02 -4.99
CA ASP A 46 -3.96 -0.83 -5.79
C ASP A 46 -4.07 -1.21 -7.28
N VAL A 47 -5.03 -0.64 -7.98
CA VAL A 47 -5.24 -0.90 -9.40
C VAL A 47 -4.82 0.37 -10.14
N GLU A 48 -3.49 0.52 -10.34
CA GLU A 48 -2.92 1.60 -11.15
C GLU A 48 -3.42 1.63 -12.62
N THR A 49 -4.23 0.66 -13.07
CA THR A 49 -4.83 0.70 -14.41
C THR A 49 -5.96 1.72 -14.57
N LEU A 50 -6.38 2.39 -13.48
CA LEU A 50 -7.35 3.47 -13.57
C LEU A 50 -6.64 4.79 -13.92
N PRO A 51 -6.98 5.43 -15.05
CA PRO A 51 -6.36 6.68 -15.47
C PRO A 51 -6.59 7.74 -14.38
N CYS A 52 -5.49 8.39 -14.00
CA CYS A 52 -5.38 9.37 -12.95
C CYS A 52 -6.50 10.44 -13.01
N GLY A 53 -7.16 10.67 -11.87
CA GLY A 53 -7.92 11.89 -11.62
C GLY A 53 -9.36 11.69 -11.12
N GLU A 54 -9.64 12.33 -9.99
CA GLU A 54 -10.95 12.78 -9.49
C GLU A 54 -11.83 11.86 -8.63
N LEU A 55 -11.96 10.54 -8.87
CA LEU A 55 -12.92 9.73 -8.07
C LEU A 55 -12.32 8.67 -7.14
N ILE A 56 -11.04 8.33 -7.30
CA ILE A 56 -10.42 7.17 -6.60
C ILE A 56 -9.52 7.59 -5.42
N ASN A 57 -9.13 8.86 -5.33
CA ASN A 57 -8.23 9.33 -4.27
C ASN A 57 -8.79 9.05 -2.87
N THR A 58 -10.07 9.29 -2.62
CA THR A 58 -10.67 9.06 -1.29
C THR A 58 -10.72 7.59 -0.90
N SER A 59 -11.03 6.68 -1.82
CA SER A 59 -11.08 5.24 -1.53
C SER A 59 -9.69 4.66 -1.30
N LEU A 60 -8.69 5.12 -2.05
CA LEU A 60 -7.30 4.69 -1.90
C LEU A 60 -6.73 5.14 -0.55
N MET A 61 -6.84 6.44 -0.25
CA MET A 61 -6.36 7.01 1.03
C MET A 61 -7.06 6.34 2.21
N LYS A 62 -8.37 6.10 2.09
CA LYS A 62 -9.12 5.35 3.09
C LYS A 62 -8.66 3.90 3.22
N ALA A 63 -8.31 3.22 2.13
CA ALA A 63 -7.77 1.87 2.20
C ALA A 63 -6.42 1.85 2.92
N ILE A 64 -5.56 2.85 2.73
CA ILE A 64 -4.30 3.02 3.46
C ILE A 64 -4.56 3.22 4.96
N GLU A 65 -5.49 4.12 5.30
CA GLU A 65 -5.87 4.40 6.69
C GLU A 65 -6.50 3.19 7.40
N GLU A 66 -7.21 2.34 6.65
CA GLU A 66 -7.88 1.12 7.13
C GLU A 66 -7.00 -0.14 7.05
N SER A 67 -5.72 0.00 6.68
CA SER A 67 -4.77 -1.11 6.59
C SER A 67 -3.85 -1.18 7.82
N HIS A 68 -3.38 -2.39 8.15
CA HIS A 68 -2.40 -2.59 9.23
C HIS A 68 -0.96 -2.53 8.72
N ILE A 69 -0.71 -3.06 7.52
CA ILE A 69 0.58 -3.07 6.84
C ILE A 69 0.44 -2.38 5.48
N ALA A 70 1.44 -1.59 5.09
CA ALA A 70 1.61 -1.09 3.73
C ALA A 70 2.93 -1.61 3.16
N ASP A 71 2.84 -2.45 2.14
CA ASP A 71 3.98 -2.93 1.36
C ASP A 71 4.20 -1.97 0.19
N ILE A 72 5.37 -1.34 0.15
CA ILE A 72 5.75 -0.42 -0.92
C ILE A 72 6.73 -1.14 -1.85
N ILE A 73 6.29 -1.48 -3.06
CA ILE A 73 7.10 -2.15 -4.08
C ILE A 73 7.77 -1.09 -4.96
N PHE A 74 9.00 -0.73 -4.60
CA PHE A 74 9.86 0.17 -5.38
C PHE A 74 10.41 -0.54 -6.62
N SER A 75 10.05 -0.06 -7.79
CA SER A 75 10.55 -0.48 -9.11
C SER A 75 11.30 0.65 -9.82
N ILE A 76 11.94 0.34 -10.96
CA ILE A 76 12.81 1.27 -11.69
C ILE A 76 12.15 2.60 -12.06
N ASN A 77 10.86 2.60 -12.38
CA ASN A 77 10.12 3.81 -12.75
C ASN A 77 9.13 4.25 -11.67
N TYR A 78 9.26 3.75 -10.43
CA TYR A 78 8.33 4.08 -9.35
C TYR A 78 8.32 5.59 -9.05
N ALA A 79 9.50 6.22 -9.01
CA ALA A 79 9.66 7.64 -8.74
C ALA A 79 9.27 8.56 -9.93
N ASP A 80 9.09 8.01 -11.13
CA ASP A 80 8.69 8.78 -12.30
C ASP A 80 7.20 9.17 -12.25
N SER A 81 6.44 8.54 -11.37
CA SER A 81 5.04 8.84 -11.15
C SER A 81 4.88 9.73 -9.91
N SER A 82 4.50 10.99 -10.12
CA SER A 82 4.15 11.90 -9.02
C SER A 82 3.07 11.32 -8.10
N TRP A 83 2.18 10.49 -8.66
CA TRP A 83 1.13 9.80 -7.92
C TRP A 83 1.69 8.80 -6.90
N CYS A 84 2.64 7.95 -7.32
CA CYS A 84 3.30 7.03 -6.40
C CYS A 84 4.00 7.78 -5.27
N LEU A 85 4.57 8.96 -5.54
CA LEU A 85 5.18 9.79 -4.51
C LEU A 85 4.17 10.39 -3.53
N ASP A 86 3.02 10.85 -4.00
CA ASP A 86 1.92 11.35 -3.16
C ASP A 86 1.35 10.23 -2.27
N GLU A 87 1.24 9.02 -2.81
CA GLU A 87 0.83 7.83 -2.08
C GLU A 87 1.82 7.47 -0.97
N VAL A 88 3.13 7.43 -1.26
CA VAL A 88 4.17 7.21 -0.25
C VAL A 88 4.12 8.31 0.83
N ALA A 89 3.93 9.57 0.45
CA ALA A 89 3.81 10.66 1.42
C ALA A 89 2.62 10.46 2.36
N HIS A 90 1.48 9.97 1.84
CA HIS A 90 0.32 9.66 2.66
C HIS A 90 0.52 8.42 3.54
N ILE A 91 1.15 7.36 3.03
CA ILE A 91 1.51 6.17 3.80
C ILE A 91 2.42 6.54 4.97
N MET A 92 3.44 7.38 4.73
CA MET A 92 4.34 7.83 5.79
C MET A 92 3.62 8.68 6.84
N LYS A 93 2.66 9.51 6.42
CA LYS A 93 1.78 10.22 7.36
C LYS A 93 0.97 9.24 8.22
N CYS A 94 0.36 8.21 7.61
CA CYS A 94 -0.43 7.20 8.33
C CYS A 94 0.42 6.33 9.26
N LYS A 95 1.68 6.06 8.90
CA LYS A 95 2.65 5.42 9.79
C LYS A 95 2.83 6.22 11.07
N ASP A 96 3.02 7.53 10.95
CA ASP A 96 3.25 8.41 12.09
C ASP A 96 1.98 8.66 12.92
N THR A 97 0.80 8.73 12.30
CA THR A 97 -0.45 9.07 12.99
C THR A 97 -1.27 7.87 13.46
N ASN A 98 -1.24 6.76 12.73
CA ASN A 98 -2.14 5.61 12.94
C ASN A 98 -1.38 4.32 13.29
N GLY A 99 -0.05 4.34 13.30
CA GLY A 99 0.78 3.16 13.61
C GLY A 99 0.85 2.14 12.48
N LEU A 100 0.55 2.56 11.24
CA LEU A 100 0.68 1.72 10.03
C LEU A 100 2.11 1.17 9.91
N ILE A 101 2.25 -0.14 9.74
CA ILE A 101 3.56 -0.78 9.53
C ILE A 101 3.91 -0.63 8.05
N VAL A 102 5.10 -0.09 7.75
CA VAL A 102 5.55 0.10 6.36
C VAL A 102 6.67 -0.89 6.05
N MET A 103 6.49 -1.71 5.01
CA MET A 103 7.49 -2.67 4.54
C MET A 103 7.93 -2.34 3.10
N PRO A 104 9.15 -1.81 2.91
CA PRO A 104 9.67 -1.55 1.56
C PRO A 104 10.17 -2.85 0.91
N ILE A 105 9.83 -3.04 -0.37
CA ILE A 105 10.30 -4.11 -1.23
C ILE A 105 10.98 -3.48 -2.45
N PHE A 106 12.25 -3.79 -2.68
CA PHE A 106 13.00 -3.29 -3.83
C PHE A 106 12.97 -4.36 -4.94
N TYR A 107 12.28 -4.06 -6.04
CA TYR A 107 12.11 -4.95 -7.18
C TYR A 107 12.89 -4.45 -8.39
N ASP A 108 13.84 -5.28 -8.85
CA ASP A 108 14.66 -5.02 -10.05
C ASP A 108 15.36 -3.64 -10.05
N MET A 109 15.74 -3.18 -8.86
CA MET A 109 16.43 -1.92 -8.60
C MET A 109 17.89 -2.19 -8.23
N ASP A 110 18.80 -1.37 -8.76
CA ASP A 110 20.15 -1.29 -8.23
C ASP A 110 20.10 -0.65 -6.83
N GLN A 111 20.63 -1.36 -5.83
CA GLN A 111 20.56 -0.97 -4.42
C GLN A 111 21.34 0.32 -4.10
N SER A 112 22.13 0.85 -5.05
CA SER A 112 22.80 2.14 -4.92
C SER A 112 21.94 3.35 -5.28
N THR A 113 20.74 3.14 -5.82
CA THR A 113 19.89 4.20 -6.39
C THR A 113 18.81 4.69 -5.40
N VAL A 114 18.60 3.99 -4.29
CA VAL A 114 17.53 4.29 -3.31
C VAL A 114 18.09 4.80 -1.98
#